data_AF-F3C565-F1
#
_entry.id   AF-F3C565-F1
#
_cell.length_a   1.000
_cell.length_b   1.000
_cell.length_c   1.000
_cell.angle_alpha   90.00
_cell.angle_beta   90.00
_cell.angle_gamma   90.00
#
_symmetry.space_group_name_H-M   'P 1'
#
loop_
_entity.id
_entity.type
_entity.pdbx_description
1 polymer ?
#
loop_
_entity_poly.entity_id
_entity_poly.type
_entity_poly.pdbx_seq_one_letter_code
_entity_poly.pdbx_strand_id
1 'polypeptide(L)'
;AVDLTTHKTIWMHKNGTVRDSSPIPIPLTMGVPSLGGPITTASGLAFLSGTLDQYLRAYDVRNGKQLWEGRLPAGAQTTPMTYTGKDGQQYVLVVAGGHGSLGTKQGDYVMAFKLPK
;
A
#
# COMPACT_ATOMS: atom_id res chain seq x y z
N ALA A 1 -5.22 -6.28 -11.81
CA ALA A 1 -6.25 -7.31 -11.51
C ALA A 1 -6.33 -8.30 -12.65
N VAL A 2 -6.67 -9.54 -12.34
CA VAL A 2 -6.93 -10.61 -13.31
C VAL A 2 -8.37 -11.06 -13.13
N ASP A 3 -9.09 -11.21 -14.24
CA ASP A 3 -10.39 -11.86 -14.26
C ASP A 3 -10.18 -13.37 -14.16
N LEU A 4 -10.68 -13.99 -13.09
CA LEU A 4 -10.50 -15.41 -12.83
C LEU A 4 -11.37 -16.30 -13.73
N THR A 5 -12.39 -15.75 -14.40
CA THR A 5 -13.25 -16.51 -15.32
C THR A 5 -12.66 -16.59 -16.73
N THR A 6 -12.02 -15.51 -17.19
CA THR A 6 -11.45 -15.42 -18.54
C THR A 6 -9.92 -15.52 -18.56
N HIS A 7 -9.28 -15.52 -17.39
CA HIS A 7 -7.82 -15.45 -17.20
C HIS A 7 -7.17 -14.20 -17.82
N LYS A 8 -7.96 -13.18 -18.16
CA LYS A 8 -7.44 -11.95 -18.75
C LYS A 8 -6.97 -10.98 -17.68
N THR A 9 -5.84 -10.33 -17.92
CA THR A 9 -5.42 -9.18 -17.12
C THR A 9 -6.33 -8.00 -17.46
N ILE A 10 -7.08 -7.50 -16.48
CA ILE A 10 -7.95 -6.33 -16.64
C ILE A 10 -7.10 -5.05 -16.61
N TRP A 11 -6.13 -5.00 -15.69
CA TRP A 11 -5.19 -3.90 -15.56
C TRP A 11 -3.93 -4.35 -14.83
N MET A 12 -2.83 -3.63 -15.07
CA MET A 12 -1.53 -3.84 -14.42
C MET A 12 -0.89 -2.49 -14.13
N HIS A 13 -0.32 -2.33 -12.93
CA HIS A 13 0.38 -1.12 -12.51
C HIS A 13 1.79 -1.42 -12.03
N LYS A 14 2.72 -0.53 -12.36
CA LYS A 14 4.02 -0.46 -11.71
C LYS A 14 3.83 0.25 -10.36
N ASN A 15 4.06 -0.47 -9.26
CA ASN A 15 3.88 0.08 -7.93
C ASN A 15 5.20 0.55 -7.33
N GLY A 16 5.14 1.74 -6.72
CA GLY A 16 6.23 2.35 -5.96
C GLY A 16 7.23 3.14 -6.81
N THR A 17 8.01 3.94 -6.09
CA THR A 17 9.00 4.88 -6.61
C THR A 17 10.40 4.54 -6.11
N VAL A 18 11.41 5.06 -6.79
CA VAL A 18 12.82 4.92 -6.37
C VAL A 18 13.24 5.95 -5.32
N ARG A 19 12.30 6.75 -4.78
CA ARG A 19 12.58 7.87 -3.86
C ARG A 19 13.47 7.48 -2.68
N ASP A 20 13.24 6.30 -2.12
CA ASP A 20 13.87 5.84 -0.89
C ASP A 20 14.97 4.80 -1.11
N SER A 21 15.21 4.41 -2.35
CA SER A 21 16.22 3.43 -2.76
C SER A 21 17.30 4.02 -3.68
N SER A 22 17.20 5.32 -4.00
CA SER A 22 18.12 6.05 -4.87
C SER A 22 19.00 7.01 -4.06
N PRO A 23 20.26 7.24 -4.47
CA PRO A 23 21.11 8.27 -3.86
C PRO A 23 20.49 9.68 -3.90
N ILE A 24 19.68 9.95 -4.92
CA ILE A 24 18.93 11.21 -5.07
C ILE A 24 17.44 10.89 -4.91
N PRO A 25 16.71 11.52 -3.96
CA PRO A 25 15.36 11.12 -3.58
C PRO A 25 14.28 11.66 -4.53
N ILE A 26 14.36 11.28 -5.82
CA ILE A 26 13.39 11.64 -6.85
C ILE A 26 12.29 10.56 -6.91
N PRO A 27 10.99 10.93 -6.80
CA PRO A 27 9.89 9.97 -6.80
C PRO A 27 9.51 9.48 -8.21
N LEU A 28 10.45 8.84 -8.91
CA LEU A 28 10.17 8.25 -10.22
C LEU A 28 9.47 6.90 -10.07
N THR A 29 8.28 6.76 -10.68
CA THR A 29 7.48 5.53 -10.68
C THR A 29 8.07 4.49 -11.64
N MET A 30 9.03 3.73 -11.16
CA MET A 30 9.71 2.69 -11.96
C MET A 30 9.18 1.28 -11.71
N GLY A 31 8.38 1.11 -10.65
CA GLY A 31 8.13 -0.20 -10.07
C GLY A 31 9.29 -0.61 -9.18
N VAL A 32 8.99 -1.11 -7.98
CA VAL A 32 9.97 -1.61 -7.02
C VAL A 32 9.54 -2.98 -6.49
N PRO A 33 10.47 -3.78 -5.93
CA PRO A 33 10.10 -4.98 -5.19
C PRO A 33 8.99 -4.68 -4.18
N SER A 34 8.02 -5.58 -4.09
CA SER A 34 6.91 -5.47 -3.16
C SER A 34 6.82 -6.74 -2.34
N LEU A 35 6.70 -6.59 -1.03
CA LEU A 35 6.49 -7.68 -0.09
C LEU A 35 5.24 -7.38 0.75
N GLY A 36 4.35 -8.34 0.88
CA GLY A 36 3.01 -8.13 1.42
C GLY A 36 1.98 -7.88 0.31
N GLY A 37 0.87 -8.59 0.40
CA GLY A 37 -0.26 -8.45 -0.54
C GLY A 37 -1.17 -7.28 -0.17
N PRO A 38 -1.97 -6.78 -1.12
CA PRO A 38 -3.01 -5.82 -0.81
C PRO A 38 -4.18 -6.48 -0.07
N ILE A 39 -5.01 -5.67 0.59
CA ILE A 39 -6.38 -6.06 0.95
C ILE A 39 -7.38 -5.38 0.03
N THR A 40 -8.54 -6.01 -0.16
CA THR A 40 -9.68 -5.42 -0.88
C THR A 40 -10.88 -5.27 0.05
N THR A 41 -11.68 -4.23 -0.18
CA THR A 41 -12.92 -3.97 0.56
C THR A 41 -14.14 -4.17 -0.34
N ALA A 42 -15.32 -4.37 0.27
CA ALA A 42 -16.58 -4.48 -0.46
C ALA A 42 -16.93 -3.22 -1.28
N SER A 43 -16.39 -2.04 -0.91
CA SER A 43 -16.59 -0.80 -1.67
C SER A 43 -15.77 -0.71 -2.95
N GLY A 44 -14.99 -1.75 -3.29
CA GLY A 44 -14.14 -1.74 -4.47
C GLY A 44 -12.82 -0.98 -4.30
N LEU A 45 -12.37 -0.78 -3.06
CA LEU A 45 -11.06 -0.20 -2.76
C LEU A 45 -10.04 -1.29 -2.45
N ALA A 46 -8.82 -1.13 -2.94
CA ALA A 46 -7.67 -1.93 -2.55
C ALA A 46 -6.65 -1.09 -1.80
N PHE A 47 -6.08 -1.63 -0.73
CA PHE A 47 -5.01 -0.97 0.03
C PHE A 47 -3.72 -1.78 -0.05
N LEU A 48 -2.60 -1.12 -0.37
CA LEU A 48 -1.27 -1.73 -0.50
C LEU A 48 -0.23 -0.91 0.25
N SER A 49 0.62 -1.59 1.00
CA SER A 49 1.78 -0.98 1.68
C SER A 49 3.09 -1.77 1.46
N GLY A 50 3.11 -2.61 0.42
CA GLY A 50 4.21 -3.55 0.21
C GLY A 50 5.46 -2.98 -0.44
N THR A 51 5.40 -1.76 -0.98
CA THR A 51 6.48 -1.15 -1.77
C THR A 51 7.60 -0.59 -0.90
N LEU A 52 8.78 -0.37 -1.50
CA LEU A 52 9.98 0.11 -0.79
C LEU A 52 9.97 1.60 -0.45
N ASP A 53 9.07 2.37 -1.04
CA ASP A 53 8.99 3.83 -0.90
C ASP A 53 8.11 4.31 0.25
N GLN A 54 7.78 3.39 1.18
CA GLN A 54 7.20 3.69 2.48
C GLN A 54 5.85 4.44 2.36
N TYR A 55 4.95 3.96 1.50
CA TYR A 55 3.58 4.49 1.38
C TYR A 55 2.54 3.42 1.70
N LEU A 56 1.42 3.86 2.27
CA LEU A 56 0.14 3.19 2.13
C LEU A 56 -0.61 3.81 0.96
N ARG A 57 -1.10 2.99 0.03
CA ARG A 57 -1.81 3.43 -1.17
C ARG A 57 -3.20 2.83 -1.23
N ALA A 58 -4.15 3.62 -1.72
CA ALA A 58 -5.50 3.18 -2.03
C ALA A 58 -5.75 3.22 -3.55
N TYR A 59 -6.36 2.16 -4.07
CA TYR A 59 -6.67 2.01 -5.50
C TYR A 59 -8.14 1.67 -5.71
N ASP A 60 -8.70 2.11 -6.83
CA ASP A 60 -9.97 1.60 -7.36
C ASP A 60 -9.73 0.23 -8.03
N VAL A 61 -10.38 -0.82 -7.52
CA VAL A 61 -10.19 -2.20 -8.01
C VAL A 61 -10.65 -2.37 -9.47
N ARG A 62 -11.58 -1.54 -9.95
CA ARG A 62 -12.19 -1.70 -11.28
C ARG A 62 -11.23 -1.33 -12.40
N ASN A 63 -10.43 -0.28 -12.19
CA ASN A 63 -9.56 0.30 -13.21
C ASN A 63 -8.09 0.44 -12.78
N GLY A 64 -7.75 0.11 -11.53
CA GLY A 64 -6.40 0.19 -10.99
C GLY A 64 -5.93 1.61 -10.63
N LYS A 65 -6.77 2.63 -10.81
CA LYS A 65 -6.40 4.02 -10.53
C LYS A 65 -6.03 4.19 -9.05
N GLN A 66 -4.84 4.71 -8.79
CA GLN A 66 -4.45 5.18 -7.46
C GLN A 66 -5.32 6.38 -7.09
N LEU A 67 -6.08 6.26 -6.01
CA LEU A 67 -6.97 7.30 -5.50
C LEU A 67 -6.31 8.11 -4.39
N TRP A 68 -5.47 7.46 -3.58
CA TRP A 68 -4.86 8.12 -2.44
C TRP A 68 -3.50 7.53 -2.04
N GLU A 69 -2.69 8.46 -1.55
CA GLU A 69 -1.34 8.46 -0.99
C GLU A 69 -1.14 8.75 0.50
N GLY A 70 -0.61 7.84 1.31
CA GLY A 70 -0.17 8.18 2.68
C GLY A 70 1.28 7.83 2.92
N ARG A 71 2.15 8.81 3.20
CA ARG A 71 3.55 8.53 3.55
C ARG A 71 3.64 7.95 4.95
N LEU A 72 4.39 6.85 5.09
CA LEU A 72 4.67 6.18 6.35
C LEU A 72 6.02 6.61 6.91
N PRO A 73 6.26 6.53 8.23
CA PRO A 73 7.54 6.93 8.84
C PRO A 73 8.69 5.95 8.57
N ALA A 74 8.37 4.72 8.17
CA ALA A 74 9.28 3.61 7.91
C ALA A 74 8.71 2.68 6.82
N GLY A 75 9.46 1.66 6.42
CA GLY A 75 8.97 0.63 5.51
C GLY A 75 7.83 -0.16 6.13
N ALA A 76 6.75 -0.41 5.39
CA ALA A 76 5.70 -1.32 5.85
C ALA A 76 6.03 -2.75 5.43
N GLN A 77 6.00 -3.02 4.12
CA GLN A 77 6.26 -4.38 3.59
C GLN A 77 5.38 -5.47 4.26
N THR A 78 4.20 -5.06 4.72
CA THR A 78 3.17 -5.91 5.30
C THR A 78 1.91 -5.87 4.46
N THR A 79 1.02 -6.82 4.68
CA THR A 79 -0.38 -6.72 4.23
C THR A 79 -1.15 -5.82 5.19
N PRO A 80 -1.80 -4.73 4.73
CA PRO A 80 -2.68 -3.93 5.57
C PRO A 80 -3.84 -4.76 6.12
N MET A 81 -4.56 -4.26 7.11
CA MET A 81 -5.84 -4.84 7.53
C MET A 81 -6.90 -3.74 7.70
N THR A 82 -8.17 -4.11 7.78
CA THR A 82 -9.25 -3.19 8.12
C THR A 82 -10.16 -3.79 9.18
N TYR A 83 -10.74 -2.94 10.03
CA TYR A 83 -11.70 -3.33 11.07
C TYR A 83 -12.63 -2.16 11.39
N THR A 84 -13.76 -2.46 12.03
CA THR A 84 -14.69 -1.45 12.55
C THR A 84 -14.37 -1.18 14.01
N GLY A 85 -14.11 0.09 14.35
CA GLY A 85 -13.85 0.53 15.71
C GLY A 85 -15.11 0.52 16.57
N LYS A 86 -14.94 0.68 17.89
CA LYS A 86 -16.05 0.79 18.85
C LYS A 86 -16.93 2.03 18.62
N ASP A 87 -16.41 3.02 17.90
CA ASP A 87 -17.09 4.22 17.45
C ASP A 87 -17.92 4.02 16.18
N GLY A 88 -17.99 2.79 15.65
CA GLY A 88 -18.71 2.43 14.44
C GLY A 88 -18.01 2.85 13.14
N GLN A 89 -16.79 3.40 13.22
CA GLN A 89 -16.04 3.86 12.05
C GLN A 89 -15.12 2.76 11.52
N GLN A 90 -14.94 2.70 10.21
CA GLN A 90 -13.97 1.78 9.59
C GLN A 90 -12.57 2.36 9.63
N TYR A 91 -11.60 1.53 10.02
CA TYR A 91 -10.19 1.85 10.07
C TYR A 91 -9.39 0.97 9.12
N VAL A 92 -8.37 1.53 8.48
CA VAL A 92 -7.32 0.78 7.77
C VAL A 92 -6.04 0.86 8.59
N LEU A 93 -5.45 -0.28 8.92
CA LEU A 93 -4.28 -0.40 9.78
C LEU A 93 -3.09 -0.94 8.99
N VAL A 94 -1.92 -0.39 9.27
CA VAL A 94 -0.64 -0.81 8.71
C VAL A 94 0.43 -0.78 9.79
N VAL A 95 1.34 -1.75 9.75
CA VAL A 95 2.55 -1.77 10.58
C VAL A 95 3.71 -1.29 9.73
N ALA A 96 4.42 -0.26 10.19
CA ALA A 96 5.62 0.27 9.54
C ALA A 96 6.85 -0.06 10.39
N GLY A 97 7.30 -1.33 10.28
CA GLY A 97 8.46 -1.87 11.02
C GLY A 97 9.79 -1.80 10.26
N GLY A 98 9.73 -1.71 8.93
CA GLY A 98 10.87 -1.86 8.04
C GLY A 98 11.19 -3.33 7.76
N HIS A 99 12.05 -3.57 6.77
CA HIS A 99 12.42 -4.91 6.32
C HIS A 99 13.91 -4.99 6.00
N GLY A 100 14.65 -5.74 6.82
CA GLY A 100 16.12 -5.81 6.75
C GLY A 100 16.65 -6.23 5.38
N SER A 101 16.16 -7.33 4.80
CA SER A 101 16.65 -7.82 3.50
C SER A 101 16.27 -6.94 2.31
N LEU A 102 15.31 -6.03 2.48
CA LEU A 102 14.90 -5.09 1.44
C LEU A 102 15.53 -3.70 1.65
N GLY A 103 16.32 -3.53 2.71
CA GLY A 103 17.03 -2.28 3.01
C GLY A 103 16.11 -1.10 3.32
N THR A 104 14.83 -1.35 3.67
CA THR A 104 13.90 -0.25 3.95
C THR A 104 14.15 0.33 5.34
N LYS A 105 13.81 1.61 5.48
CA LYS A 105 13.93 2.34 6.75
C LYS A 105 13.22 1.57 7.87
N GLN A 106 13.95 1.32 8.96
CA GLN A 106 13.44 0.64 10.14
C GLN A 106 12.51 1.55 10.96
N GLY A 107 11.54 0.95 11.63
CA GLY A 107 10.60 1.63 12.51
C GLY A 107 9.91 0.66 13.46
N ASP A 108 9.01 1.18 14.27
CA ASP A 108 8.13 0.37 15.13
C ASP A 108 6.81 1.14 15.33
N TYR A 109 6.06 1.26 14.23
CA TYR A 109 4.83 2.05 14.20
C TYR A 109 3.64 1.18 13.82
N VAL A 110 2.57 1.29 14.60
CA VAL A 110 1.23 0.84 14.22
C VAL A 110 0.41 2.08 13.88
N MET A 111 -0.04 2.19 12.63
CA MET A 111 -0.79 3.35 12.15
C MET A 111 -2.18 2.94 11.70
N ALA A 112 -3.19 3.69 12.13
CA ALA A 112 -4.58 3.51 11.71
C ALA A 112 -5.09 4.78 10.99
N PHE A 113 -5.73 4.58 9.85
CA PHE A 113 -6.31 5.62 9.01
C PHE A 113 -7.83 5.48 9.00
N LYS A 114 -8.52 6.60 9.03
CA LYS A 114 -9.98 6.69 8.88
C LYS A 114 -10.34 7.95 8.10
N LEU A 115 -11.57 8.03 7.59
CA LEU A 115 -12.05 9.26 6.98
C LEU A 115 -12.22 10.39 8.03
N PRO A 116 -12.03 11.66 7.62
CA PRO A 116 -12.45 12.80 8.42
C PRO A 116 -13.97 12.77 8.62
N LYS A 117 -14.44 13.50 9.65
CA LYS A 117 -15.87 13.71 9.86
C LYS A 117 -16.42 14.73 8.87
#